data_AF-A0A926GGQ1-F1
#
_entry.id   AF-A0A926GGQ1-F1
#
_cell.length_a   1.000
_cell.length_b   1.000
_cell.length_c   1.000
_cell.angle_alpha   90.00
_cell.angle_beta   90.00
_cell.angle_gamma   90.00
#
_symmetry.space_group_name_H-M   'P 1'
#
loop_
_entity.id
_entity.type
_entity.pdbx_description
1 polymer ?
#
loop_
_entity_poly.entity_id
_entity_poly.type
_entity_poly.pdbx_seq_one_letter_code
_entity_poly.pdbx_strand_id
1 'polypeptide(L)'
;MMNIDPARFVPCGHVANKVITCAYLPDINPFYWSGDLSAFFRAMAARTFPMPRKEIRFYLSRQKSTRADSYEEQLQCELEKRGFLIIHAQELSVREQVELFASASCIIAPHGAGLANTIFCRSEVKVIEIFNTSIVSPDFCQRLKYVTRDYHPVVNLNDRAVGRVLDLIS
;
A
#
# COMPACT_ATOMS: atom_id res chain seq x y z
N MET A 1 -30.24 -1.79 9.95
CA MET A 1 -29.44 -3.00 10.29
C MET A 1 -29.23 -3.80 9.02
N MET A 2 -28.04 -4.37 8.81
CA MET A 2 -27.58 -4.93 7.52
C MET A 2 -28.31 -6.20 6.99
N ASN A 3 -29.48 -6.56 7.53
CA ASN A 3 -30.26 -7.77 7.17
C ASN A 3 -29.41 -9.06 7.08
N ILE A 4 -28.44 -9.20 7.99
CA ILE A 4 -27.57 -10.37 8.08
C ILE A 4 -28.22 -11.34 9.07
N ASP A 5 -28.44 -12.58 8.63
CA ASP A 5 -28.93 -13.67 9.47
C ASP A 5 -28.02 -13.89 10.69
N PRO A 6 -28.56 -13.80 11.93
CA PRO A 6 -27.80 -14.02 13.14
C PRO A 6 -27.06 -15.37 13.22
N ALA A 7 -27.58 -16.43 12.57
CA ALA A 7 -26.93 -17.73 12.54
C ALA A 7 -25.60 -17.73 11.76
N ARG A 8 -25.34 -16.68 10.97
CA ARG A 8 -24.09 -16.51 10.21
C ARG A 8 -22.98 -15.84 11.01
N PHE A 9 -23.25 -15.38 12.25
CA PHE A 9 -22.19 -14.87 13.12
C PHE A 9 -21.40 -16.02 13.72
N VAL A 10 -20.10 -16.03 13.45
CA VAL A 10 -19.16 -17.00 14.01
C VAL A 10 -18.30 -16.29 15.04
N PRO A 11 -18.18 -16.80 16.29
CA PRO A 11 -17.27 -16.21 17.27
C PRO A 11 -15.83 -16.22 16.75
N CYS A 12 -15.09 -15.12 16.97
CA CYS A 12 -13.74 -14.93 16.47
C CYS A 12 -12.79 -16.08 16.85
N GLY A 13 -12.92 -16.63 18.07
CA GLY A 13 -12.12 -17.77 18.54
C GLY A 13 -12.26 -19.04 17.70
N HIS A 14 -13.39 -19.26 17.02
CA HIS A 14 -13.62 -20.43 16.16
C HIS A 14 -12.99 -20.28 14.76
N VAL A 15 -12.56 -19.08 14.39
CA VAL A 15 -11.96 -18.77 13.08
C VAL A 15 -10.52 -18.32 13.17
N ALA A 16 -9.89 -18.41 14.35
CA ALA A 16 -8.52 -17.94 14.59
C ALA A 16 -7.48 -18.53 13.62
N ASN A 17 -7.70 -19.75 13.10
CA ASN A 17 -6.81 -20.43 12.16
C ASN A 17 -7.42 -20.56 10.75
N LYS A 18 -8.38 -19.72 10.40
CA LYS A 18 -9.03 -19.73 9.09
C LYS A 18 -8.56 -18.55 8.25
N VAL A 19 -8.23 -18.82 6.99
CA VAL A 19 -7.93 -17.78 6.01
C VAL A 19 -9.25 -17.23 5.48
N ILE A 20 -9.46 -15.93 5.65
CA ILE A 20 -10.60 -15.22 5.07
C ILE A 20 -10.20 -14.77 3.67
N THR A 21 -10.85 -15.30 2.64
CA THR A 21 -10.56 -14.96 1.24
C THR A 21 -11.22 -13.65 0.79
N CYS A 22 -12.32 -13.26 1.45
CA CYS A 22 -13.04 -12.02 1.21
C CYS A 22 -13.72 -11.58 2.51
N ALA A 23 -13.52 -10.32 2.89
CA ALA A 23 -14.16 -9.71 4.06
C ALA A 23 -14.77 -8.37 3.68
N TYR A 24 -15.96 -8.08 4.22
CA TYR A 24 -16.48 -6.73 4.28
C TYR A 24 -16.11 -6.15 5.64
N LEU A 25 -15.24 -5.14 5.64
CA LEU A 25 -14.97 -4.35 6.83
C LEU A 25 -15.82 -3.07 6.71
N PRO A 26 -16.82 -2.84 7.60
CA PRO A 26 -17.54 -1.58 7.59
C PRO A 26 -16.55 -0.43 7.80
N ASP A 27 -16.87 0.76 7.28
CA ASP A 27 -15.95 1.91 7.35
C ASP A 27 -15.83 2.39 8.81
N ILE A 28 -14.88 1.84 9.55
CA ILE A 28 -14.55 2.24 10.92
C ILE A 28 -13.59 3.41 10.79
N ASN A 29 -14.09 4.59 10.40
CA ASN A 29 -13.26 5.76 10.14
C ASN A 29 -12.68 6.29 11.48
N PRO A 30 -11.39 6.03 11.81
CA PRO A 30 -10.79 6.64 12.97
C PRO A 30 -10.61 8.11 12.63
N PHE A 31 -10.93 9.02 13.55
CA PHE A 31 -10.86 10.48 13.38
C PHE A 31 -9.60 10.98 12.66
N TYR A 32 -8.48 10.26 12.78
CA TYR A 32 -7.18 10.56 12.17
C TYR A 32 -7.11 10.42 10.64
N TRP A 33 -8.13 9.87 9.95
CA TRP A 33 -8.07 9.56 8.51
C TRP A 33 -9.27 10.07 7.70
N SER A 34 -9.81 11.24 8.06
CA SER A 34 -10.89 11.87 7.30
C SER A 34 -10.45 12.31 5.90
N GLY A 35 -11.41 12.37 4.97
CA GLY A 35 -11.20 12.93 3.64
C GLY A 35 -10.69 14.37 3.69
N ASP A 36 -11.13 15.15 4.69
CA ASP A 36 -10.71 16.55 4.90
C ASP A 36 -9.21 16.65 5.22
N LEU A 37 -8.70 15.76 6.08
CA LEU A 37 -7.28 15.74 6.42
C LEU A 37 -6.43 15.36 5.19
N SER A 38 -6.89 14.38 4.41
CA SER A 38 -6.25 14.02 3.14
C SER A 38 -6.25 15.20 2.16
N ALA A 39 -7.38 15.88 1.99
CA ALA A 39 -7.52 17.05 1.13
C ALA A 39 -6.60 18.20 1.57
N PHE A 40 -6.52 18.45 2.88
CA PHE A 40 -5.62 19.46 3.46
C PHE A 40 -4.16 19.21 3.09
N PHE A 41 -3.64 18.00 3.33
CA PHE A 41 -2.25 17.68 3.02
C PHE A 41 -1.97 17.68 1.51
N ARG A 42 -2.91 17.24 0.68
CA ARG A 42 -2.78 17.31 -0.78
C ARG A 42 -2.72 18.76 -1.28
N ALA A 43 -3.59 19.62 -0.76
CA ALA A 43 -3.59 21.04 -1.10
C ALA A 43 -2.29 21.73 -0.66
N MET A 44 -1.78 21.39 0.52
CA MET A 44 -0.48 21.87 1.00
C MET A 44 0.66 21.42 0.09
N ALA A 45 0.71 20.14 -0.25
CA ALA A 45 1.75 19.57 -1.12
C ALA A 45 1.77 20.22 -2.52
N ALA A 46 0.60 20.40 -3.12
CA ALA A 46 0.46 20.99 -4.46
C ALA A 46 0.95 22.45 -4.54
N ARG A 47 0.96 23.18 -3.41
CA ARG A 47 1.49 24.54 -3.33
C ARG A 47 3.00 24.59 -3.17
N THR A 48 3.57 23.60 -2.50
CA THR A 48 4.99 23.58 -2.11
C THR A 48 5.87 22.93 -3.17
N PHE A 49 5.35 21.95 -3.92
CA PHE A 49 6.14 21.16 -4.87
C PHE A 49 5.49 21.18 -6.26
N PRO A 50 6.16 21.72 -7.29
CA PRO A 50 5.69 21.56 -8.66
C PRO A 50 5.73 20.07 -9.01
N MET A 51 4.61 19.52 -9.46
CA MET A 51 4.45 18.10 -9.73
C MET A 51 4.99 17.76 -11.13
N PRO A 52 6.19 17.18 -11.29
CA PRO A 52 6.66 16.76 -12.60
C PRO A 52 5.76 15.67 -13.18
N ARG A 53 5.50 15.72 -14.50
CA ARG A 53 4.87 14.62 -15.25
C ARG A 53 5.93 13.59 -15.64
N LYS A 54 6.46 12.86 -14.66
CA LYS A 54 7.19 11.61 -14.91
C LYS A 54 6.31 10.45 -14.47
N GLU A 55 6.42 9.32 -15.17
CA GLU A 55 5.72 8.08 -14.84
C GLU A 55 6.74 7.05 -14.34
N ILE A 56 7.08 7.17 -13.05
CA ILE A 56 8.03 6.29 -12.39
C ILE A 56 7.29 5.11 -11.78
N ARG A 57 7.79 3.90 -12.02
CA ARG A 57 7.37 2.69 -11.34
C ARG A 57 8.46 2.27 -10.38
N PHE A 58 8.14 2.08 -9.11
CA PHE A 58 9.15 1.70 -8.12
C PHE A 58 8.64 0.73 -7.06
N TYR A 59 9.58 -0.04 -6.52
CA TYR A 59 9.44 -0.85 -5.34
C TYR A 59 10.07 -0.14 -4.15
N LEU A 60 9.32 0.03 -3.06
CA LEU A 60 9.83 0.58 -1.81
C LEU A 60 10.34 -0.56 -0.92
N SER A 61 11.63 -0.88 -1.05
CA SER A 61 12.25 -1.99 -0.34
C SER A 61 12.47 -1.70 1.13
N ARG A 62 12.33 -2.76 1.95
CA ARG A 62 12.68 -2.77 3.38
C ARG A 62 13.85 -3.69 3.67
N GLN A 63 14.61 -4.15 2.67
CA GLN A 63 15.74 -5.06 2.86
C GLN A 63 16.81 -4.51 3.82
N LYS A 64 16.93 -3.18 3.92
CA LYS A 64 17.83 -2.48 4.86
C LYS A 64 17.18 -2.14 6.22
N SER A 65 16.04 -2.76 6.53
CA SER A 65 15.31 -2.62 7.79
C SER A 65 15.29 -3.94 8.57
N THR A 66 15.15 -3.87 9.89
CA THR A 66 14.98 -5.04 10.78
C THR A 66 13.70 -5.85 10.52
N ARG A 67 12.84 -5.37 9.62
CA ARG A 67 11.57 -5.99 9.23
C ARG A 67 11.55 -6.36 7.74
N ALA A 68 12.72 -6.64 7.16
CA ALA A 68 12.84 -7.17 5.81
C ALA A 68 12.17 -8.55 5.72
N ASP A 69 11.39 -8.78 4.67
CA ASP A 69 10.78 -10.08 4.40
C ASP A 69 11.67 -10.90 3.43
N SER A 70 11.63 -12.23 3.55
CA SER A 70 12.42 -13.15 2.72
C SER A 70 12.09 -13.11 1.22
N TYR A 71 10.87 -12.73 0.85
CA TYR A 71 10.45 -12.65 -0.56
C TYR A 71 11.06 -11.46 -1.30
N GLU A 72 11.64 -10.47 -0.59
CA GLU A 72 12.05 -9.22 -1.21
C GLU A 72 13.09 -9.42 -2.30
N GLU A 73 14.10 -10.26 -2.08
CA GLU A 73 15.18 -10.46 -3.05
C GLU A 73 14.64 -10.99 -4.39
N GLN A 74 13.81 -12.05 -4.33
CA GLN A 74 13.16 -12.60 -5.51
C GLN A 74 12.26 -11.57 -6.21
N LEU A 75 11.49 -10.81 -5.42
CA LEU A 75 10.57 -9.81 -5.96
C LEU A 75 11.34 -8.68 -6.66
N GLN A 76 12.39 -8.14 -6.04
CA GLN A 76 13.21 -7.09 -6.60
C GLN A 76 13.80 -7.50 -7.95
N CYS A 77 14.40 -8.69 -8.04
CA CYS A 77 14.93 -9.21 -9.30
C CYS A 77 13.87 -9.27 -10.42
N GLU A 78 12.64 -9.66 -10.10
CA GLU A 78 11.56 -9.71 -11.09
C GLU A 78 11.02 -8.33 -11.47
N LEU A 79 11.02 -7.39 -10.53
CA LEU A 79 10.56 -6.01 -10.74
C LEU A 79 11.57 -5.21 -11.58
N GLU A 80 12.87 -5.37 -11.34
CA GLU A 80 13.93 -4.72 -12.13
C GLU A 80 13.85 -5.11 -13.61
N LYS A 81 13.64 -6.41 -13.91
CA LYS A 81 13.41 -6.91 -15.28
C LYS A 81 12.21 -6.25 -15.98
N ARG A 82 11.28 -5.68 -15.21
CA ARG A 82 10.05 -5.02 -15.67
C ARG A 82 10.14 -3.49 -15.59
N GLY A 83 11.34 -2.95 -15.40
CA GLY A 83 11.61 -1.50 -15.41
C GLY A 83 11.20 -0.78 -14.13
N PHE A 84 11.04 -1.49 -13.00
CA PHE A 84 10.87 -0.84 -11.71
C PHE A 84 12.20 -0.41 -11.12
N LEU A 85 12.20 0.76 -10.47
CA LEU A 85 13.30 1.19 -9.62
C LEU A 85 13.17 0.55 -8.24
N ILE A 86 14.29 0.11 -7.65
CA ILE A 86 14.33 -0.33 -6.25
C ILE A 86 14.74 0.86 -5.38
N ILE A 87 13.86 1.26 -4.46
CA ILE A 87 14.02 2.45 -3.65
C ILE A 87 14.07 2.08 -2.18
N HIS A 88 15.02 2.68 -1.47
CA HIS A 88 15.11 2.65 -0.02
C HIS A 88 14.77 4.02 0.55
N ALA A 89 13.59 4.18 1.15
CA ALA A 89 13.10 5.48 1.60
C ALA A 89 14.07 6.21 2.55
N GLN A 90 14.76 5.45 3.41
CA GLN A 90 15.70 6.00 4.40
C GLN A 90 16.97 6.60 3.81
N GLU A 91 17.22 6.38 2.52
CA GLU A 91 18.37 6.95 1.80
C GLU A 91 18.01 8.26 1.08
N LEU A 92 16.73 8.61 1.07
CA LEU A 92 16.20 9.79 0.41
C LEU A 92 15.87 10.88 1.44
N SER A 93 16.24 12.12 1.13
CA SER A 93 15.72 13.29 1.82
C SER A 93 14.20 13.39 1.68
N VAL A 94 13.56 14.15 2.57
CA VAL A 94 12.10 14.39 2.50
C VAL A 94 11.69 14.94 1.13
N ARG A 95 12.49 15.85 0.57
CA ARG A 95 12.21 16.43 -0.76
C ARG A 95 12.28 15.39 -1.86
N GLU A 96 13.28 14.52 -1.86
CA GLU A 96 13.41 13.45 -2.85
C GLU A 96 12.28 12.43 -2.73
N GLN A 97 11.85 12.11 -1.50
CA GLN A 97 10.68 11.26 -1.29
C GLN A 97 9.41 11.91 -1.87
N VAL A 98 9.21 13.21 -1.65
CA VAL A 98 8.06 13.93 -2.24
C VAL A 98 8.12 13.89 -3.77
N GLU A 99 9.26 14.21 -4.37
CA GLU A 99 9.43 14.23 -5.83
C GLU A 99 9.24 12.85 -6.47
N LEU A 100 9.72 11.79 -5.80
CA LEU A 100 9.54 10.39 -6.23
C LEU A 100 8.06 10.00 -6.22
N PHE A 101 7.36 10.20 -5.09
CA PHE A 101 5.96 9.82 -4.96
C PHE A 101 5.05 10.68 -5.85
N ALA A 102 5.39 11.95 -6.07
CA ALA A 102 4.72 12.85 -7.01
C ALA A 102 4.80 12.37 -8.47
N SER A 103 5.91 11.70 -8.80
CA SER A 103 6.19 11.15 -10.13
C SER A 103 5.74 9.70 -10.29
N ALA A 104 5.07 9.11 -9.30
CA ALA A 104 4.77 7.69 -9.30
C ALA A 104 3.56 7.37 -10.20
N SER A 105 3.73 6.42 -11.12
CA SER A 105 2.63 5.75 -11.83
C SER A 105 2.29 4.40 -11.21
N CYS A 106 3.26 3.72 -10.59
CA CYS A 106 3.05 2.47 -9.85
C CYS A 106 3.99 2.38 -8.65
N ILE A 107 3.43 2.09 -7.48
CA ILE A 107 4.15 1.88 -6.22
C ILE A 107 3.87 0.47 -5.75
N ILE A 108 4.93 -0.29 -5.49
CA ILE A 108 4.84 -1.58 -4.81
C ILE A 108 5.60 -1.44 -3.50
N ALA A 109 5.01 -1.78 -2.37
CA ALA A 109 5.69 -1.63 -1.09
C ALA A 109 5.16 -2.63 -0.06
N PRO A 110 5.99 -3.16 0.84
CA PRO A 110 5.49 -3.80 2.03
C PRO A 110 4.75 -2.80 2.93
N HIS A 111 3.76 -3.28 3.68
CA HIS A 111 2.98 -2.50 4.63
C HIS A 111 3.89 -1.77 5.63
N GLY A 112 3.73 -0.45 5.75
CA GLY A 112 4.49 0.36 6.70
C GLY A 112 4.54 1.85 6.38
N ALA A 113 5.24 2.60 7.25
CA ALA A 113 5.26 4.06 7.23
C ALA A 113 5.75 4.70 5.92
N GLY A 114 6.52 3.98 5.08
CA GLY A 114 6.93 4.48 3.77
C GLY A 114 5.75 4.82 2.85
N LEU A 115 4.62 4.11 2.98
CA LEU A 115 3.39 4.41 2.26
C LEU A 115 2.73 5.72 2.72
N ALA A 116 3.20 6.35 3.81
CA ALA A 116 2.71 7.66 4.21
C ALA A 116 3.05 8.77 3.20
N ASN A 117 4.01 8.55 2.30
CA ASN A 117 4.31 9.51 1.24
C ASN A 117 3.31 9.45 0.07
N THR A 118 2.40 8.47 0.03
CA THR A 118 1.36 8.38 -1.02
C THR A 118 0.42 9.59 -1.06
N ILE A 119 0.38 10.40 0.00
CA ILE A 119 -0.34 11.67 -0.03
C ILE A 119 0.16 12.63 -1.12
N PHE A 120 1.42 12.50 -1.51
CA PHE A 120 2.05 13.28 -2.56
C PHE A 120 1.75 12.74 -3.97
N CYS A 121 1.14 11.57 -4.10
CA CYS A 121 0.87 10.97 -5.39
C CYS A 121 -0.27 11.65 -6.16
N ARG A 122 -0.19 11.51 -7.49
CA ARG A 122 -1.31 11.77 -8.39
C ARG A 122 -2.45 10.76 -8.17
N SER A 123 -3.66 11.13 -8.55
CA SER A 123 -4.85 10.28 -8.36
C SER A 123 -4.85 8.98 -9.17
N GLU A 124 -4.05 8.94 -10.23
CA GLU A 124 -3.93 7.86 -11.20
C GLU A 124 -2.88 6.81 -10.80
N VAL A 125 -2.20 6.99 -9.66
CA VAL A 125 -1.15 6.07 -9.21
C VAL A 125 -1.73 4.69 -8.89
N LYS A 126 -1.10 3.63 -9.38
CA LYS A 126 -1.37 2.27 -8.90
C LYS A 126 -0.58 2.00 -7.62
N VAL A 127 -1.22 1.47 -6.58
CA VAL A 127 -0.53 1.11 -5.32
C VAL A 127 -0.79 -0.36 -5.00
N ILE A 128 0.28 -1.14 -4.90
CA ILE A 128 0.25 -2.55 -4.48
C ILE A 128 0.94 -2.64 -3.11
N GLU A 129 0.14 -2.88 -2.08
CA GLU A 129 0.62 -2.99 -0.70
C GLU A 129 0.75 -4.45 -0.29
N ILE A 130 1.93 -4.85 0.17
CA ILE A 130 2.22 -6.24 0.55
C ILE A 130 2.19 -6.37 2.08
N PHE A 131 1.26 -7.18 2.59
CA PHE A 131 1.15 -7.48 4.01
C PHE A 131 1.90 -8.77 4.36
N ASN A 132 2.62 -8.75 5.47
CA ASN A 132 3.10 -9.97 6.12
C ASN A 132 1.91 -10.66 6.81
N THR A 133 1.88 -11.99 6.83
CA THR A 133 0.80 -12.84 7.38
C THR A 133 0.49 -12.58 8.85
N SER A 134 1.43 -11.98 9.60
CA SER A 134 1.31 -11.80 11.04
C SER A 134 0.34 -10.69 11.42
N ILE A 135 0.24 -9.62 10.61
CA ILE A 135 -0.59 -8.45 10.90
C ILE A 135 -1.08 -7.83 9.59
N VAL A 136 -2.41 -7.83 9.40
CA VAL A 136 -3.08 -7.04 8.37
C VAL A 136 -3.78 -5.86 9.05
N SER A 137 -3.20 -4.66 8.93
CA SER A 137 -3.85 -3.43 9.40
C SER A 137 -4.61 -2.74 8.25
N PRO A 138 -5.85 -2.28 8.46
CA PRO A 138 -6.62 -1.60 7.42
C PRO A 138 -6.20 -0.15 7.20
N ASP A 139 -5.23 0.40 7.96
CA ASP A 139 -4.92 1.85 7.97
C ASP A 139 -4.64 2.43 6.58
N PHE A 140 -3.75 1.80 5.80
CA PHE A 140 -3.42 2.29 4.46
C PHE A 140 -4.53 2.04 3.44
N CYS A 141 -5.27 0.94 3.54
CA CYS A 141 -6.46 0.70 2.72
C CYS A 141 -7.48 1.83 2.91
N GLN A 142 -7.76 2.22 4.16
CA GLN A 142 -8.68 3.31 4.46
C GLN A 142 -8.16 4.67 4.01
N ARG A 143 -6.85 4.90 4.08
CA ARG A 143 -6.23 6.15 3.66
C ARG A 143 -6.18 6.29 2.14
N LEU A 144 -5.78 5.24 1.44
CA LEU A 144 -5.53 5.25 0.00
C LEU A 144 -6.81 5.38 -0.82
N LYS A 145 -7.98 5.08 -0.25
CA LYS A 145 -9.28 5.33 -0.90
C LYS A 145 -9.50 6.80 -1.29
N TYR A 146 -8.83 7.73 -0.60
CA TYR A 146 -8.87 9.17 -0.92
C TYR A 146 -7.72 9.64 -1.81
N VAL A 147 -6.76 8.76 -2.11
CA VAL A 147 -5.57 9.07 -2.92
C VAL A 147 -5.73 8.49 -4.31
N THR A 148 -6.08 7.21 -4.42
CA THR A 148 -6.18 6.48 -5.68
C THR A 148 -7.39 5.54 -5.68
N ARG A 149 -7.87 5.21 -6.88
CA ARG A 149 -8.86 4.16 -7.09
C ARG A 149 -8.24 2.82 -7.48
N ASP A 150 -6.93 2.77 -7.74
CA ASP A 150 -6.20 1.57 -8.19
C ASP A 150 -5.28 1.05 -7.07
N TYR A 151 -5.88 0.66 -5.95
CA TYR A 151 -5.19 0.11 -4.78
C TYR A 151 -5.44 -1.40 -4.64
N HIS A 152 -4.36 -2.15 -4.43
CA HIS A 152 -4.38 -3.62 -4.31
C HIS A 152 -3.63 -4.08 -3.05
N PRO A 153 -4.34 -4.58 -2.03
CA PRO A 153 -3.69 -5.27 -0.93
C PRO A 153 -3.33 -6.71 -1.34
N VAL A 154 -2.08 -7.10 -1.12
CA VAL A 154 -1.57 -8.46 -1.33
C VAL A 154 -1.08 -9.00 0.00
N VAL A 155 -1.68 -10.08 0.50
CA VAL A 155 -1.19 -10.75 1.71
C VAL A 155 -0.24 -11.86 1.31
N ASN A 156 0.97 -11.92 1.88
CA ASN A 156 1.96 -12.96 1.59
C ASN A 156 1.60 -14.32 2.23
N LEU A 157 0.46 -14.89 1.87
CA LEU A 157 0.04 -16.21 2.33
C LEU A 157 0.81 -17.30 1.59
N ASN A 158 1.49 -18.19 2.33
CA ASN A 158 2.24 -19.33 1.79
C ASN A 158 3.26 -18.93 0.70
N ASP A 159 3.96 -17.81 0.90
CA ASP A 159 4.98 -17.29 -0.03
C ASP A 159 4.49 -16.99 -1.45
N ARG A 160 3.19 -16.68 -1.59
CA ARG A 160 2.56 -16.38 -2.89
C ARG A 160 2.51 -14.89 -3.25
N ALA A 161 3.06 -14.00 -2.42
CA ALA A 161 3.02 -12.56 -2.70
C ALA A 161 3.67 -12.22 -4.04
N VAL A 162 4.82 -12.81 -4.35
CA VAL A 162 5.57 -12.51 -5.60
C VAL A 162 4.70 -12.75 -6.82
N GLY A 163 4.14 -13.97 -6.96
CA GLY A 163 3.27 -14.30 -8.10
C GLY A 163 2.07 -13.36 -8.21
N ARG A 164 1.41 -13.05 -7.08
CA ARG A 164 0.27 -12.15 -7.09
C ARG A 164 0.63 -10.72 -7.48
N VAL A 165 1.77 -10.22 -7.03
CA VAL A 165 2.28 -8.90 -7.43
C VAL A 165 2.56 -8.87 -8.93
N LEU A 166 3.19 -9.92 -9.47
CA LEU A 166 3.51 -10.03 -10.90
C LEU A 166 2.24 -10.06 -11.77
N ASP A 167 1.19 -10.78 -11.35
CA ASP A 167 -0.11 -10.78 -12.05
C ASP A 167 -0.72 -9.37 -12.14
N LEU A 168 -0.55 -8.56 -11.09
CA LEU A 168 -1.13 -7.22 -11.01
C LEU A 168 -0.38 -6.19 -11.87
N ILE A 169 0.85 -6.47 -12.30
CA ILE A 169 1.68 -5.52 -13.06
C ILE A 169 1.96 -5.96 -14.50
N SER A 170 1.46 -7.14 -14.88
CA SER A 170 1.52 -7.70 -16.23
C SER A 170 0.52 -7.02 -17.16
#